data_AF-A0A8C3CV01-F1
#
_entry.id   AF-A0A8C3CV01-F1
#
_cell.length_a   1.000
_cell.length_b   1.000
_cell.length_c   1.000
_cell.angle_alpha   90.00
_cell.angle_beta   90.00
_cell.angle_gamma   90.00
#
_symmetry.space_group_name_H-M   'P 1'
#
loop_
_entity.id
_entity.type
_entity.pdbx_description
1 polymer ?
#
loop_
_entity_poly.entity_id
_entity_poly.type
_entity_poly.pdbx_seq_one_letter_code
_entity_poly.pdbx_strand_id
1 'polypeptide(L)'
;MAGGVELGFAAAADPEDAWRLRSAYFPSKLGGRPAWLGEDGLPGPGALRCARCQQPRAFLLQLYAPLPGRHDTFHRSLFVFACRGAACYRLPGPGGPLCVFRSQLPRRNRFYPEEPPPEEPPPGPVAPPGRLRSGVRLCRVCGCLGPRACGRCHRAAYCGTEHQALDWLRGHRHTCGQAGDAGGSPAGPLPGGLVFKVFDSAM
;
A
#
# COMPACT_ATOMS: atom_id res chain seq x y z
N MET A 1 22.36 6.63 -19.79
CA MET A 1 21.56 5.47 -20.26
C MET A 1 20.24 6.00 -20.73
N ALA A 2 19.92 5.78 -22.01
CA ALA A 2 18.70 6.27 -22.65
C ALA A 2 17.46 5.66 -21.99
N GLY A 3 16.35 6.42 -21.98
CA GLY A 3 15.06 5.96 -21.47
C GLY A 3 14.54 4.78 -22.27
N GLY A 4 14.75 3.57 -21.74
CA GLY A 4 14.08 2.36 -22.21
C GLY A 4 12.65 2.29 -21.65
N VAL A 5 11.75 1.65 -22.38
CA VAL A 5 10.43 1.25 -21.87
C VAL A 5 10.59 -0.14 -21.26
N GLU A 6 10.30 -0.26 -19.97
CA GLU A 6 10.23 -1.56 -19.30
C GLU A 6 8.83 -2.15 -19.52
N LEU A 7 8.78 -3.38 -20.03
CA LEU A 7 7.55 -4.11 -20.29
C LEU A 7 7.38 -5.22 -19.24
N GLY A 8 6.14 -5.47 -18.87
CA GLY A 8 5.78 -6.53 -17.93
C GLY A 8 4.28 -6.80 -17.97
N PHE A 9 3.87 -7.89 -17.33
CA PHE A 9 2.47 -8.27 -17.18
C PHE A 9 2.12 -8.49 -15.71
N ALA A 10 0.84 -8.40 -15.39
CA ALA A 10 0.36 -8.70 -14.05
C ALA A 10 0.27 -10.22 -13.86
N ALA A 11 1.03 -10.76 -12.91
CA ALA A 11 0.92 -12.13 -12.44
C ALA A 11 0.39 -12.15 -10.99
N ALA A 12 -0.34 -13.19 -10.64
CA ALA A 12 -0.64 -13.45 -9.23
C ALA A 12 0.68 -13.74 -8.51
N ALA A 13 0.88 -13.14 -7.33
CA ALA A 13 2.06 -13.43 -6.53
C ALA A 13 1.85 -14.73 -5.77
N ASP A 14 2.82 -15.65 -5.87
CA ASP A 14 2.82 -16.86 -5.08
C ASP A 14 3.00 -16.52 -3.59
N PRO A 15 2.27 -17.19 -2.68
CA PRO A 15 2.39 -16.91 -1.24
C PRO A 15 3.82 -17.05 -0.71
N GLU A 16 4.61 -17.96 -1.29
CA GLU A 16 6.03 -18.17 -0.98
C GLU A 16 6.92 -17.01 -1.43
N ASP A 17 6.50 -16.22 -2.41
CA ASP A 17 7.20 -15.04 -2.92
C ASP A 17 6.65 -13.71 -2.38
N ALA A 18 5.64 -13.76 -1.50
CA ALA A 18 5.03 -12.55 -0.93
C ALA A 18 6.03 -11.66 -0.18
N TRP A 19 7.18 -12.19 0.24
CA TRP A 19 8.26 -11.42 0.84
C TRP A 19 8.90 -10.42 -0.13
N ARG A 20 8.89 -10.70 -1.44
CA ARG A 20 9.36 -9.79 -2.50
C ARG A 20 8.48 -8.53 -2.62
N LEU A 21 7.25 -8.58 -2.11
CA LEU A 21 6.32 -7.44 -2.13
C LEU A 21 6.52 -6.47 -0.95
N ARG A 22 7.58 -6.63 -0.15
CA ARG A 22 7.91 -5.74 0.97
C ARG A 22 8.80 -4.57 0.52
N SER A 23 8.79 -3.47 1.29
CA SER A 23 9.51 -2.25 0.94
C SER A 23 11.01 -2.41 0.67
N ALA A 24 11.67 -3.34 1.36
CA ALA A 24 13.10 -3.61 1.19
C ALA A 24 13.47 -4.14 -0.20
N TYR A 25 12.50 -4.68 -0.94
CA TYR A 25 12.68 -5.25 -2.28
C TYR A 25 12.12 -4.35 -3.38
N PHE A 26 11.72 -3.12 -3.04
CA PHE A 26 11.32 -2.07 -3.98
C PHE A 26 10.34 -2.54 -5.07
N PRO A 27 9.18 -3.12 -4.70
CA PRO A 27 8.32 -3.80 -5.66
C PRO A 27 7.56 -2.85 -6.58
N SER A 28 7.35 -3.31 -7.82
CA SER A 28 6.23 -2.89 -8.67
C SER A 28 5.09 -3.88 -8.49
N LYS A 29 3.90 -3.43 -8.10
CA LYS A 29 2.78 -4.34 -7.78
C LYS A 29 1.40 -3.71 -7.92
N LEU A 30 0.40 -4.56 -8.14
CA LEU A 30 -1.02 -4.21 -8.15
C LEU A 30 -1.68 -4.64 -6.83
N GLY A 31 -2.47 -3.75 -6.23
CA GLY A 31 -3.28 -4.03 -5.04
C GLY A 31 -2.49 -4.38 -3.78
N GLY A 32 -3.22 -4.93 -2.79
CA GLY A 32 -2.70 -5.17 -1.45
C GLY A 32 -2.44 -3.89 -0.66
N ARG A 33 -1.46 -3.92 0.25
CA ARG A 33 -1.00 -2.74 1.02
C ARG A 33 0.18 -2.05 0.34
N PRO A 34 0.34 -0.72 0.43
CA PRO A 34 1.54 -0.05 -0.07
C PRO A 34 2.81 -0.59 0.59
N ALA A 35 3.87 -0.79 -0.19
CA ALA A 35 5.21 -1.04 0.32
C ALA A 35 5.95 0.31 0.38
N TRP A 36 5.69 1.08 1.45
CA TRP A 36 6.22 2.44 1.58
C TRP A 36 7.74 2.49 1.44
N LEU A 37 8.23 3.31 0.51
CA LEU A 37 9.66 3.46 0.23
C LEU A 37 10.35 4.22 1.36
N GLY A 38 10.05 5.51 1.53
CA GLY A 38 10.41 6.27 2.72
C GLY A 38 9.31 6.21 3.77
N GLU A 39 9.68 6.34 5.04
CA GLU A 39 8.72 6.37 6.15
C GLU A 39 8.34 7.78 6.59
N ASP A 40 8.97 8.79 6.00
CA ASP A 40 8.69 10.21 6.27
C ASP A 40 7.59 10.76 5.37
N GLY A 41 6.79 11.68 5.92
CA GLY A 41 5.84 12.45 5.14
C GLY A 41 4.78 11.59 4.45
N LEU A 42 4.43 10.43 5.04
CA LEU A 42 3.39 9.56 4.49
C LEU A 42 2.08 10.33 4.32
N PRO A 43 1.32 10.07 3.24
CA PRO A 43 0.06 10.76 3.02
C PRO A 43 -0.92 10.46 4.15
N GLY A 44 -1.33 11.52 4.84
CA GLY A 44 -2.34 11.43 5.87
C GLY A 44 -3.72 11.05 5.32
N PRO A 45 -4.67 10.62 6.18
CA PRO A 45 -5.99 10.18 5.73
C PRO A 45 -6.74 11.21 4.86
N GLY A 46 -6.58 12.51 5.13
CA GLY A 46 -7.19 13.58 4.34
C GLY A 46 -6.69 13.62 2.88
N ALA A 47 -5.37 13.45 2.66
CA ALA A 47 -4.79 13.41 1.32
C ALA A 47 -5.26 12.20 0.49
N LEU A 48 -5.69 11.14 1.17
CA LEU A 48 -6.21 9.92 0.56
C LEU A 48 -7.74 9.94 0.34
N ARG A 49 -8.44 11.03 0.68
CA ARG A 49 -9.88 11.16 0.38
C ARG A 49 -10.12 11.50 -1.08
N CYS A 50 -11.11 10.83 -1.68
CA CYS A 50 -11.60 11.19 -3.00
C CYS A 50 -12.13 12.62 -2.97
N ALA A 51 -11.64 13.50 -3.86
CA ALA A 51 -12.10 14.90 -3.85
C ALA A 51 -13.59 15.05 -4.22
N ARG A 52 -14.19 14.00 -4.81
CA ARG A 52 -15.60 13.99 -5.27
C ARG A 52 -16.55 13.49 -4.19
N CYS A 53 -16.37 12.25 -3.73
CA CYS A 53 -17.28 11.63 -2.75
C CYS A 53 -16.77 11.66 -1.31
N GLN A 54 -15.57 12.19 -1.07
CA GLN A 54 -14.90 12.26 0.24
C GLN A 54 -14.61 10.90 0.91
N GLN A 55 -14.94 9.79 0.24
CA GLN A 55 -14.61 8.44 0.72
C GLN A 55 -13.10 8.17 0.60
N PRO A 56 -12.53 7.33 1.49
CA PRO A 56 -11.14 6.89 1.36
C PRO A 56 -10.89 6.20 0.00
N ARG A 57 -9.83 6.63 -0.70
CA ARG A 57 -9.35 5.92 -1.89
C ARG A 57 -8.66 4.62 -1.48
N ALA A 58 -8.78 3.60 -2.34
CA ALA A 58 -8.06 2.35 -2.18
C ALA A 58 -6.70 2.43 -2.86
N PHE A 59 -5.70 1.75 -2.31
CA PHE A 59 -4.43 1.54 -2.99
C PHE A 59 -4.67 0.71 -4.24
N LEU A 60 -4.25 1.23 -5.39
CA LEU A 60 -4.43 0.58 -6.69
C LEU A 60 -3.16 -0.15 -7.11
N LEU A 61 -2.04 0.57 -7.13
CA LEU A 61 -0.75 0.02 -7.54
C LEU A 61 0.42 0.86 -7.03
N GLN A 62 1.59 0.26 -7.06
CA GLN A 62 2.88 0.91 -6.84
C GLN A 62 3.83 0.54 -7.98
N LEU A 63 4.62 1.51 -8.42
CA LEU A 63 5.67 1.32 -9.41
C LEU A 63 7.00 1.77 -8.81
N TYR A 64 8.01 0.92 -8.88
CA TYR A 64 9.39 1.32 -8.68
C TYR A 64 9.94 1.82 -10.01
N ALA A 65 10.35 3.08 -10.04
CA ALA A 65 10.69 3.82 -11.26
C ALA A 65 11.85 4.79 -10.96
N PRO A 66 13.07 4.27 -10.68
CA PRO A 66 14.27 5.07 -10.46
C PRO A 66 14.60 5.92 -11.69
N LEU A 67 15.20 7.09 -11.49
CA LEU A 67 15.61 7.97 -12.59
C LEU A 67 17.15 8.07 -12.62
N PRO A 68 17.80 7.41 -13.60
CA PRO A 68 19.24 7.52 -13.78
C PRO A 68 19.68 8.98 -13.98
N GLY A 69 20.84 9.34 -13.43
CA GLY A 69 21.40 10.69 -13.56
C GLY A 69 20.86 11.71 -12.56
N ARG A 70 19.92 11.33 -11.70
CA ARG A 70 19.41 12.19 -10.62
C ARG A 70 19.58 11.50 -9.27
N HIS A 71 20.46 12.08 -8.43
CA HIS A 71 20.98 11.42 -7.23
C HIS A 71 19.93 11.18 -6.12
N ASP A 72 18.93 12.06 -6.01
CA ASP A 72 17.84 11.97 -5.03
C ASP A 72 16.69 11.03 -5.47
N THR A 73 16.85 10.36 -6.61
CA THR A 73 15.88 9.40 -7.18
C THR A 73 16.48 8.04 -7.46
N PHE A 74 17.57 7.69 -6.75
CA PHE A 74 18.18 6.37 -6.84
C PHE A 74 17.15 5.27 -6.51
N HIS A 75 16.36 5.48 -5.46
CA HIS A 75 15.09 4.82 -5.28
C HIS A 75 13.98 5.81 -5.55
N ARG A 76 13.00 5.44 -6.37
CA ARG A 76 11.81 6.26 -6.61
C ARG A 76 10.61 5.36 -6.78
N SER A 77 9.57 5.60 -6.02
CA SER A 77 8.29 4.89 -6.13
C SER A 77 7.13 5.85 -6.34
N LEU A 78 6.22 5.42 -7.21
CA LEU A 78 4.92 6.05 -7.41
C LEU A 78 3.85 5.18 -6.77
N PHE A 79 3.01 5.77 -5.92
CA PHE A 79 1.88 5.10 -5.28
C PHE A 79 0.59 5.68 -5.83
N VAL A 80 -0.22 4.84 -6.46
CA VAL A 80 -1.47 5.25 -7.10
C VAL A 80 -2.64 4.77 -6.26
N PHE A 81 -3.54 5.69 -5.95
CA PHE A 81 -4.77 5.43 -5.22
C PHE A 81 -5.99 5.79 -6.05
N ALA A 82 -7.06 5.04 -5.88
CA ALA A 82 -8.25 5.13 -6.70
C ALA A 82 -9.54 5.11 -5.86
N CYS A 83 -10.48 5.98 -6.21
CA CYS A 83 -11.83 5.93 -5.67
C CYS A 83 -12.52 4.64 -6.15
N ARG A 84 -13.34 4.03 -5.29
CA ARG A 84 -14.15 2.85 -5.63
C ARG A 84 -15.52 3.19 -6.21
N GLY A 85 -15.96 4.45 -6.09
CA GLY A 85 -17.27 4.87 -6.58
C GLY A 85 -17.28 5.10 -8.09
N ALA A 86 -18.03 4.29 -8.85
CA ALA A 86 -18.10 4.39 -10.31
C ALA A 86 -18.54 5.78 -10.81
N ALA A 87 -19.46 6.44 -10.09
CA ALA A 87 -19.89 7.82 -10.41
C ALA A 87 -18.72 8.82 -10.39
N CYS A 88 -17.69 8.58 -9.57
CA CYS A 88 -16.52 9.44 -9.49
C CYS A 88 -15.62 9.38 -10.73
N TYR A 89 -15.85 8.48 -11.69
CA TYR A 89 -15.11 8.43 -12.96
C TYR A 89 -15.86 9.08 -14.12
N ARG A 90 -17.16 9.34 -13.97
CA ARG A 90 -18.00 9.87 -15.05
C ARG A 90 -18.03 11.39 -15.11
N LEU A 91 -17.75 12.06 -14.01
CA LEU A 91 -17.82 13.52 -13.93
C LEU A 91 -16.53 14.17 -14.47
N PRO A 92 -16.61 15.28 -15.23
CA PRO A 92 -15.45 16.12 -15.53
C PRO A 92 -15.06 16.98 -14.30
N GLY A 93 -13.90 17.65 -14.36
CA GLY A 93 -13.46 18.62 -13.34
C GLY A 93 -12.23 18.19 -12.51
N PRO A 94 -11.61 19.16 -11.80
CA PRO A 94 -10.35 18.96 -11.07
C PRO A 94 -10.50 17.98 -9.89
N GLY A 95 -9.39 17.38 -9.45
CA GLY A 95 -9.41 16.46 -8.31
C GLY A 95 -10.07 15.12 -8.63
N GLY A 96 -9.63 14.47 -9.71
CA GLY A 96 -10.18 13.21 -10.20
C GLY A 96 -10.24 12.06 -9.16
N PRO A 97 -10.84 10.92 -9.56
CA PRO A 97 -10.98 9.75 -8.68
C PRO A 97 -9.63 9.14 -8.29
N LEU A 98 -8.56 9.44 -9.05
CA LEU A 98 -7.20 9.00 -8.81
C LEU A 98 -6.39 10.06 -8.03
N CYS A 99 -5.43 9.62 -7.24
CA CYS A 99 -4.31 10.45 -6.80
C CYS A 99 -3.01 9.65 -6.82
N VAL A 100 -1.89 10.36 -6.98
CA VAL A 100 -0.56 9.78 -7.07
C VAL A 100 0.36 10.46 -6.07
N PHE A 101 1.08 9.66 -5.28
CA PHE A 101 2.14 10.13 -4.41
C PHE A 101 3.49 9.63 -4.91
N ARG A 102 4.49 10.50 -4.81
CA ARG A 102 5.87 10.20 -5.14
C ARG A 102 6.68 10.13 -3.86
N SER A 103 7.46 9.06 -3.70
CA SER A 103 8.52 8.96 -2.71
C SER A 103 9.82 8.68 -3.43
N GLN A 104 10.89 9.33 -2.99
CA GLN A 104 12.20 9.17 -3.60
C GLN A 104 13.28 9.29 -2.53
N LEU A 105 14.33 8.50 -2.66
CA LEU A 105 15.46 8.44 -1.75
C LEU A 105 16.76 8.41 -2.54
N PRO A 106 17.82 9.10 -2.08
CA PRO A 106 19.16 8.86 -2.57
C PRO A 106 19.66 7.46 -2.20
N ARG A 107 20.74 7.01 -2.86
CA ARG A 107 21.38 5.71 -2.60
C ARG A 107 21.74 5.57 -1.11
N ARG A 108 22.49 6.54 -0.58
CA ARG A 108 22.77 6.66 0.86
C ARG A 108 21.59 7.30 1.55
N ASN A 109 20.84 6.52 2.32
CA ASN A 109 19.69 7.00 3.07
C ASN A 109 19.57 6.26 4.41
N ARG A 110 18.68 6.75 5.28
CA ARG A 110 18.50 6.21 6.63
C ARG A 110 17.60 4.97 6.73
N PHE A 111 16.99 4.55 5.62
CA PHE A 111 15.96 3.51 5.61
C PHE A 111 16.46 2.17 5.10
N TYR A 112 17.45 2.17 4.20
CA TYR A 112 17.99 0.98 3.53
C TYR A 112 19.51 1.02 3.49
N PRO A 113 20.18 -0.15 3.57
CA PRO A 113 21.61 -0.26 3.27
C PRO A 113 21.90 0.08 1.80
N GLU A 114 23.16 0.36 1.48
CA GLU A 114 23.57 0.60 0.08
C GLU A 114 23.67 -0.71 -0.71
N GLU A 115 23.91 -1.82 -0.01
CA GLU A 115 23.96 -3.16 -0.56
C GLU A 115 22.53 -3.70 -0.78
N PRO A 116 22.27 -4.41 -1.90
CA PRO A 116 20.97 -5.01 -2.14
C PRO A 116 20.66 -6.09 -1.10
N PRO A 117 19.37 -6.31 -0.75
CA PRO A 117 18.99 -7.41 0.12
C PRO A 117 19.26 -8.77 -0.56
N PRO A 118 19.37 -9.88 0.21
CA PRO A 118 19.50 -11.22 -0.34
C PRO A 118 18.32 -11.60 -1.26
N GLU A 119 18.60 -12.39 -2.29
CA GLU A 119 17.58 -12.92 -3.22
C GLU A 119 16.81 -14.12 -2.68
N GLU A 120 17.21 -14.61 -1.49
CA GLU A 120 16.57 -15.71 -0.78
C GLU A 120 15.48 -15.19 0.18
N PRO A 121 14.45 -16.01 0.47
CA PRO A 121 13.41 -15.65 1.42
C PRO A 121 14.00 -15.36 2.82
N PRO A 122 13.55 -14.29 3.51
CA PRO A 122 14.01 -13.99 4.85
C PRO A 122 13.52 -15.05 5.86
N PRO A 123 14.30 -15.36 6.91
CA PRO A 123 13.89 -16.33 7.92
C PRO A 123 12.68 -15.83 8.72
N GLY A 124 11.70 -16.72 8.91
CA GLY A 124 10.51 -16.48 9.72
C GLY A 124 9.28 -15.98 8.96
N PRO A 125 8.14 -15.82 9.65
CA PRO A 125 6.86 -15.53 9.01
C PRO A 125 6.79 -14.15 8.35
N VAL A 126 6.19 -14.12 7.16
CA VAL A 126 6.11 -12.96 6.27
C VAL A 126 4.85 -12.11 6.52
N ALA A 127 4.57 -11.80 7.78
CA ALA A 127 3.40 -10.99 8.11
C ALA A 127 3.61 -9.52 7.67
N PRO A 128 2.61 -8.87 7.05
CA PRO A 128 2.67 -7.44 6.75
C PRO A 128 2.82 -6.64 8.06
N PRO A 129 3.70 -5.62 8.11
CA PRO A 129 3.92 -4.88 9.33
C PRO A 129 2.66 -4.08 9.74
N GLY A 130 2.35 -4.08 11.04
CA GLY A 130 1.37 -3.16 11.63
C GLY A 130 1.97 -1.81 12.02
N ARG A 131 3.30 -1.70 12.00
CA ARG A 131 4.08 -0.52 12.38
C ARG A 131 5.35 -0.45 11.53
N LEU A 132 5.73 0.75 11.11
CA LEU A 132 6.98 1.01 10.40
C LEU A 132 8.16 1.12 11.38
N ARG A 133 9.40 1.15 10.87
CA ARG A 133 10.62 1.23 11.71
C ARG A 133 10.69 2.54 12.51
N SER A 134 10.20 3.62 11.93
CA SER A 134 9.96 4.94 12.53
C SER A 134 8.96 4.95 13.68
N GLY A 135 8.27 3.84 13.93
CA GLY A 135 7.24 3.73 14.94
C GLY A 135 5.84 4.14 14.46
N VAL A 136 5.71 4.62 13.22
CA VAL A 136 4.42 4.98 12.62
C VAL A 136 3.49 3.77 12.57
N ARG A 137 2.27 3.91 13.12
CA ARG A 137 1.25 2.86 13.08
C ARG A 137 0.53 2.87 11.73
N LEU A 138 0.31 1.68 11.19
CA LEU A 138 -0.38 1.49 9.93
C LEU A 138 -1.83 1.07 10.16
N CYS A 139 -2.70 1.52 9.26
CA CYS A 139 -4.08 1.08 9.21
C CYS A 139 -4.12 -0.43 8.95
N ARG A 140 -4.77 -1.17 9.84
CA ARG A 140 -4.92 -2.62 9.73
C ARG A 140 -5.66 -3.07 8.46
N VAL A 141 -6.48 -2.21 7.86
CA VAL A 141 -7.19 -2.54 6.62
C VAL A 141 -6.31 -2.29 5.40
N CYS A 142 -5.83 -1.05 5.22
CA CYS A 142 -5.20 -0.63 3.96
C CYS A 142 -3.67 -0.44 4.00
N GLY A 143 -3.03 -0.50 5.17
CA GLY A 143 -1.59 -0.27 5.31
C GLY A 143 -1.14 1.20 5.14
N CYS A 144 -2.07 2.15 5.02
CA CYS A 144 -1.76 3.58 5.05
C CYS A 144 -1.56 4.08 6.49
N LEU A 145 -1.22 5.36 6.69
CA LEU A 145 -1.09 5.95 8.02
C LEU A 145 -2.36 5.72 8.86
N GLY A 146 -2.20 5.12 10.04
CA GLY A 146 -3.28 4.78 10.97
C GLY A 146 -3.19 5.58 12.27
N PRO A 147 -3.55 6.88 12.28
CA PRO A 147 -3.39 7.74 13.45
C PRO A 147 -4.40 7.43 14.58
N ARG A 148 -5.49 6.71 14.28
CA ARG A 148 -6.54 6.38 15.25
C ARG A 148 -6.35 4.95 15.75
N ALA A 149 -6.42 4.77 17.07
CA ALA A 149 -6.43 3.45 17.69
C ALA A 149 -7.87 2.97 17.91
N CYS A 150 -8.09 1.65 17.92
CA CYS A 150 -9.34 1.08 18.44
C CYS A 150 -9.55 1.56 19.89
N GLY A 151 -10.70 2.15 20.19
CA GLY A 151 -11.00 2.67 21.53
C GLY A 151 -11.13 1.61 22.62
N ARG A 152 -11.25 0.32 22.25
CA ARG A 152 -11.35 -0.80 23.20
C ARG A 152 -10.00 -1.46 23.47
N CYS A 153 -9.31 -1.93 22.44
CA CYS A 153 -8.04 -2.66 22.64
C CYS A 153 -6.80 -1.77 22.55
N HIS A 154 -6.90 -0.56 22.00
CA HIS A 154 -5.80 0.36 21.68
C HIS A 154 -4.68 -0.18 20.75
N ARG A 155 -4.73 -1.47 20.37
CA ARG A 155 -3.73 -2.17 19.54
C ARG A 155 -3.96 -2.05 18.05
N ALA A 156 -5.20 -2.19 17.58
CA ALA A 156 -5.52 -1.98 16.17
C ALA A 156 -5.49 -0.49 15.81
N ALA A 157 -4.93 -0.15 14.64
CA ALA A 157 -4.84 1.22 14.14
C ALA A 157 -5.62 1.37 12.82
N TYR A 158 -6.18 2.56 12.59
CA TYR A 158 -7.04 2.85 11.44
C TYR A 158 -6.79 4.25 10.89
N CYS A 159 -6.91 4.40 9.56
CA CYS A 159 -6.83 5.70 8.90
C CYS A 159 -8.10 6.55 9.11
N GLY A 160 -9.22 5.92 9.47
CA GLY A 160 -10.52 6.58 9.65
C GLY A 160 -11.56 5.63 10.24
N THR A 161 -12.73 6.18 10.57
CA THR A 161 -13.85 5.42 11.14
C THR A 161 -14.41 4.40 10.14
N GLU A 162 -14.31 4.70 8.84
CA GLU A 162 -14.77 3.84 7.76
C GLU A 162 -14.03 2.49 7.77
N HIS A 163 -12.69 2.51 7.86
CA HIS A 163 -11.89 1.30 7.94
C HIS A 163 -11.98 0.61 9.31
N GLN A 164 -12.20 1.35 10.40
CA GLN A 164 -12.47 0.74 11.71
C GLN A 164 -13.78 -0.05 11.69
N ALA A 165 -14.86 0.54 11.18
CA ALA A 165 -16.16 -0.12 11.08
C ALA A 165 -16.12 -1.35 10.17
N LEU A 166 -15.42 -1.25 9.04
CA LEU A 166 -15.20 -2.36 8.12
C LEU A 166 -14.47 -3.54 8.80
N ASP A 167 -13.38 -3.25 9.50
CA ASP A 167 -12.59 -4.26 10.21
C ASP A 167 -13.37 -4.89 11.39
N TRP A 168 -14.14 -4.06 12.10
CA TRP A 168 -15.05 -4.50 13.17
C TRP A 168 -16.05 -5.55 12.67
N LEU A 169 -16.68 -5.27 11.52
CA LEU A 169 -17.62 -6.19 10.87
C LEU A 169 -16.96 -7.48 10.40
N ARG A 170 -15.70 -7.41 9.96
CA ARG A 170 -14.93 -8.55 9.41
C ARG A 170 -14.32 -9.49 10.44
N GLY A 171 -14.52 -9.21 11.72
CA GLY A 171 -14.15 -10.13 12.79
C GLY A 171 -13.33 -9.52 13.90
N HIS A 172 -12.82 -8.29 13.75
CA HIS A 172 -12.10 -7.63 14.85
C HIS A 172 -12.97 -7.56 16.10
N ARG A 173 -14.30 -7.39 15.99
CA ARG A 173 -15.20 -7.42 17.17
C ARG A 173 -15.10 -8.67 18.04
N HIS A 174 -14.76 -9.81 17.46
CA HIS A 174 -14.65 -11.10 18.15
C HIS A 174 -13.25 -11.33 18.74
N THR A 175 -12.22 -10.73 18.14
CA THR A 175 -10.82 -10.88 18.56
C THR A 175 -10.28 -9.65 19.32
N CYS A 176 -11.05 -8.57 19.39
CA CYS A 176 -10.69 -7.33 20.07
C CYS A 176 -10.38 -7.60 21.54
N GLY A 177 -9.17 -7.26 21.97
CA GLY A 177 -8.74 -7.48 23.36
C GLY A 177 -7.94 -8.77 23.58
N GLN A 178 -7.87 -9.68 22.61
CA GLN A 178 -7.04 -10.90 22.69
C GLN A 178 -5.56 -10.63 22.33
N ALA A 179 -4.63 -11.39 22.93
CA ALA A 179 -3.18 -11.18 22.77
C ALA A 179 -2.66 -11.30 21.31
N GLY A 180 -3.37 -12.02 20.43
CA GLY A 180 -3.05 -12.18 19.01
C GLY A 180 -3.61 -11.11 18.06
N ASP A 181 -4.39 -10.15 18.56
CA ASP A 181 -5.08 -9.14 17.75
C ASP A 181 -4.13 -8.09 17.13
N ALA A 182 -2.84 -8.10 17.45
CA ALA A 182 -1.86 -7.17 16.88
C ALA A 182 -1.36 -7.58 15.47
N GLY A 183 -1.48 -8.87 15.12
CA GLY A 183 -1.02 -9.43 13.83
C GLY A 183 -2.19 -9.71 12.91
N GLY A 184 -2.69 -8.68 12.23
CA GLY A 184 -3.76 -8.89 11.25
C GLY A 184 -3.25 -9.70 10.07
N SER A 185 -3.80 -10.91 9.88
CA SER A 185 -3.94 -11.46 8.53
C SER A 185 -4.49 -10.34 7.65
N PRO A 186 -3.94 -10.12 6.44
CA PRO A 186 -4.50 -9.14 5.53
C PRO A 186 -5.99 -9.42 5.45
N ALA A 187 -6.82 -8.38 5.63
CA ALA A 187 -8.23 -8.55 5.33
C ALA A 187 -8.27 -9.11 3.90
N GLY A 188 -8.90 -10.28 3.73
CA GLY A 188 -9.05 -10.89 2.41
C GLY A 188 -9.58 -9.84 1.44
N PRO A 189 -9.30 -10.00 0.12
CA PRO A 189 -9.74 -9.05 -0.88
C PRO A 189 -11.17 -8.61 -0.60
N LEU A 190 -11.41 -7.29 -0.58
CA LEU A 190 -12.77 -6.76 -0.48
C LEU A 190 -13.63 -7.49 -1.51
N PRO A 191 -14.82 -8.01 -1.16
CA PRO A 191 -15.72 -8.56 -2.16
C PRO A 191 -15.98 -7.45 -3.18
N GLY A 192 -15.58 -7.70 -4.42
CA GLY A 192 -15.35 -6.68 -5.44
C GLY A 192 -14.00 -6.96 -6.07
N GLY A 193 -14.05 -7.75 -7.15
CA GLY A 193 -12.88 -8.18 -7.93
C GLY A 193 -11.96 -7.03 -8.33
N LEU A 194 -10.85 -7.38 -8.97
CA LEU A 194 -9.93 -6.41 -9.56
C LEU A 194 -10.72 -5.30 -10.26
N VAL A 195 -10.41 -4.05 -9.95
CA VAL A 195 -11.04 -2.86 -10.58
C VAL A 195 -10.90 -2.94 -12.10
N PHE A 196 -9.88 -3.65 -12.58
CA PHE A 196 -9.65 -3.99 -13.96
C PHE A 196 -9.88 -5.48 -14.15
N LYS A 197 -10.91 -5.85 -14.93
CA LYS A 197 -11.02 -7.21 -15.45
C LYS A 197 -9.84 -7.44 -16.39
N VAL A 198 -9.19 -8.60 -16.29
CA VAL A 198 -8.29 -9.06 -17.35
C VAL A 198 -9.18 -9.26 -18.58
N PHE A 199 -8.86 -8.57 -19.66
CA PHE A 199 -9.49 -8.83 -20.95
C PHE A 199 -8.65 -9.91 -21.61
N ASP A 200 -9.21 -11.09 -21.79
CA ASP A 200 -8.65 -12.05 -22.74
C ASP A 200 -8.76 -11.42 -24.12
N SER A 201 -7.61 -11.12 -24.73
CA SER A 201 -7.56 -10.89 -26.16
C SER A 201 -7.81 -12.23 -26.83
N ALA A 202 -9.08 -12.55 -27.06
CA ALA A 202 -9.42 -13.62 -28.01
C ALA A 202 -8.77 -13.26 -29.35
N MET A 203 -7.90 -14.16 -29.84
CA MET A 203 -7.41 -14.14 -31.21
C MET A 203 -8.57 -14.31 -32.19
#